data_AF-A0A7C6DB43-F1
#
_entry.id   AF-A0A7C6DB43-F1
#
_cell.length_a   1.000
_cell.length_b   1.000
_cell.length_c   1.000
_cell.angle_alpha   90.00
_cell.angle_beta   90.00
_cell.angle_gamma   90.00
#
_symmetry.space_group_name_H-M   'P 1'
#
loop_
_entity.id
_entity.type
_entity.pdbx_description
1 polymer ?
#
loop_
_entity_poly.entity_id
_entity_poly.type
_entity_poly.pdbx_seq_one_letter_code
_entity_poly.pdbx_strand_id
1 'polypeptide(L)'
;MGLTYQSTKSHALTDIFHIDKNENQFIIALAGNPNTGKSTVFNSLTGLHQHTGNWPGKTVVNARGEFSYKDQDFILVDLPGTYSLFSSSVEEEVARDFICFGNADAVVVVADATCLERNLNLVYQVMELTNNVILCINLIDEARKKKIEIDADGLKNALGIPVVLCAARSGIGISDLKNEIYQVVTGEVKPIPIVVEYNAEYEDLLDKLSPIIKDYSGNISPRWIALRMFDGDERLIKSLNEYIPEDKVGIISGIIAESGFIKDIDKQAIRDMITEKIYRKVEEITDIYIKTNSNKINRDRIIDNYITSKRFGIPLMLLTLALVFWITVSGANYPSALLSKLFFVIEGKLTLLFDYMEAPVWLHGVLVLGLYRTLAWVVSVMLPPMAIFFPLFTILEDLGYLPRVAFNMDHLFKKACAHGKQCLTMCMGFGCNAAGVTACRIIESPRERLIAILTNNFVP
;
A
#
# COMPACT_ATOMS: atom_id res chain seq x y z
N MET A 1 -27.88 25.88 23.40
CA MET A 1 -27.93 25.24 22.07
C MET A 1 -26.59 24.58 21.82
N GLY A 2 -26.43 23.37 22.35
CA GLY A 2 -25.18 22.61 22.23
C GLY A 2 -25.30 21.64 21.07
N LEU A 3 -24.45 21.78 20.07
CA LEU A 3 -24.29 20.81 19.00
C LEU A 3 -23.76 19.51 19.62
N THR A 4 -24.56 18.44 19.58
CA THR A 4 -24.17 17.13 20.09
C THR A 4 -23.20 16.48 19.11
N TYR A 5 -22.24 15.71 19.62
CA TYR A 5 -21.23 14.96 18.85
C TYR A 5 -21.83 14.10 17.71
N GLN A 6 -23.07 13.60 17.87
CA GLN A 6 -23.81 12.89 16.82
C GLN A 6 -24.27 13.81 15.67
N SER A 7 -24.72 15.03 15.97
CA SER A 7 -25.13 16.01 14.96
C SER A 7 -23.96 16.48 14.10
N THR A 8 -22.77 16.67 14.72
CA THR A 8 -21.55 17.04 14.03
C THR A 8 -20.99 15.90 13.18
N LYS A 9 -21.15 14.64 13.61
CA LYS A 9 -20.69 13.49 12.83
C LYS A 9 -21.52 13.27 11.56
N SER A 10 -22.85 13.44 11.65
CA SER A 10 -23.74 13.31 10.49
C SER A 10 -23.50 14.43 9.47
N HIS A 11 -23.38 15.69 9.92
CA HIS A 11 -23.07 16.82 9.04
C HIS A 11 -21.63 16.78 8.45
N ALA A 12 -20.63 16.34 9.23
CA ALA A 12 -19.26 16.22 8.73
C ALA A 12 -19.05 15.05 7.75
N LEU A 13 -19.95 14.06 7.75
CA LEU A 13 -19.96 12.95 6.78
C LEU A 13 -20.60 13.36 5.44
N THR A 14 -21.57 14.27 5.44
CA THR A 14 -22.22 14.76 4.21
C THR A 14 -21.33 15.71 3.40
N ASP A 15 -20.44 16.47 4.04
CA ASP A 15 -19.62 17.51 3.40
C ASP A 15 -18.49 16.97 2.48
N ILE A 16 -18.26 15.65 2.44
CA ILE A 16 -17.13 15.03 1.69
C ILE A 16 -17.59 14.45 0.35
N PHE A 17 -18.80 13.87 0.32
CA PHE A 17 -19.43 13.30 -0.87
C PHE A 17 -20.19 14.36 -1.66
N HIS A 18 -20.56 15.47 -1.01
CA HIS A 18 -21.02 16.69 -1.65
C HIS A 18 -19.86 17.64 -1.82
N ILE A 19 -19.08 17.41 -2.87
CA ILE A 19 -18.16 18.42 -3.35
C ILE A 19 -18.99 19.55 -3.95
N ASP A 20 -18.98 20.73 -3.32
CA ASP A 20 -19.61 21.94 -3.86
C ASP A 20 -19.05 22.21 -5.25
N LYS A 21 -19.89 21.93 -6.26
CA LYS A 21 -19.57 21.99 -7.68
C LYS A 21 -20.16 23.28 -8.25
N ASN A 22 -19.33 24.09 -8.89
CA ASN A 22 -19.83 25.13 -9.80
C ASN A 22 -20.47 24.44 -11.02
N GLU A 23 -21.45 25.08 -11.68
CA GLU A 23 -22.23 24.46 -12.77
C GLU A 23 -21.37 23.85 -13.91
N ASN A 24 -20.09 24.23 -14.06
CA ASN A 24 -19.15 23.74 -15.08
C ASN A 24 -17.91 22.98 -14.53
N GLN A 25 -18.01 22.32 -13.36
CA GLN A 25 -16.84 21.65 -12.76
C GLN A 25 -17.00 20.12 -12.69
N PHE A 26 -16.03 19.34 -13.18
CA PHE A 26 -16.10 17.87 -13.14
C PHE A 26 -15.27 17.26 -12.01
N ILE A 27 -15.77 16.19 -11.38
CA ILE A 27 -15.10 15.49 -10.29
C ILE A 27 -14.44 14.23 -10.84
N ILE A 28 -13.12 14.12 -10.68
CA ILE A 28 -12.33 12.98 -11.12
C ILE A 28 -11.74 12.28 -9.90
N ALA A 29 -12.00 10.98 -9.77
CA ALA A 29 -11.37 10.15 -8.74
C ALA A 29 -10.07 9.55 -9.29
N LEU A 30 -8.96 9.69 -8.54
CA LEU A 30 -7.69 9.07 -8.88
C LEU A 30 -7.47 7.82 -8.01
N ALA A 31 -7.62 6.65 -8.60
CA ALA A 31 -7.40 5.35 -7.95
C ALA A 31 -6.08 4.73 -8.40
N GLY A 32 -5.56 3.74 -7.67
CA GLY A 32 -4.37 3.00 -8.06
C GLY A 32 -3.72 2.26 -6.90
N ASN A 33 -2.88 1.28 -7.23
CA ASN A 33 -2.11 0.56 -6.21
C ASN A 33 -1.12 1.51 -5.51
N PRO A 34 -0.69 1.20 -4.27
CA PRO A 34 0.45 1.87 -3.65
C PRO A 34 1.69 1.84 -4.56
N ASN A 35 2.45 2.92 -4.56
CA ASN A 35 3.71 3.08 -5.30
C ASN A 35 3.63 3.05 -6.84
N THR A 36 2.45 3.23 -7.44
CA THR A 36 2.25 3.35 -8.91
C THR A 36 2.62 4.72 -9.50
N GLY A 37 3.05 5.64 -8.65
CA GLY A 37 3.25 7.05 -9.03
C GLY A 37 1.95 7.85 -9.12
N LYS A 38 0.86 7.38 -8.50
CA LYS A 38 -0.42 8.10 -8.36
C LYS A 38 -0.23 9.55 -7.89
N SER A 39 0.50 9.79 -6.80
CA SER A 39 0.77 11.15 -6.31
C SER A 39 1.60 11.98 -7.31
N THR A 40 2.47 11.36 -8.11
CA THR A 40 3.20 12.03 -9.18
C THR A 40 2.27 12.46 -10.31
N VAL A 41 1.32 11.61 -10.71
CA VAL A 41 0.28 11.95 -11.69
C VAL A 41 -0.61 13.07 -11.15
N PHE A 42 -1.06 12.96 -9.90
CA PHE A 42 -1.84 13.99 -9.20
C PHE A 42 -1.14 15.35 -9.22
N ASN A 43 0.15 15.39 -8.84
CA ASN A 43 0.96 16.60 -8.85
C ASN A 43 1.16 17.16 -10.27
N SER A 44 1.32 16.28 -11.26
CA SER A 44 1.51 16.71 -12.65
C SER A 44 0.24 17.30 -13.26
N LEU A 45 -0.94 16.85 -12.80
CA LEU A 45 -2.23 17.36 -13.26
C LEU A 45 -2.59 18.70 -12.61
N THR A 46 -2.42 18.81 -11.28
CA THR A 46 -2.91 19.92 -10.43
C THR A 46 -1.86 21.02 -10.16
N GLY A 47 -0.57 20.73 -10.35
CA GLY A 47 0.50 21.68 -10.08
C GLY A 47 0.54 22.11 -8.60
N LEU A 48 0.43 23.41 -8.34
CA LEU A 48 0.46 23.99 -6.99
C LEU A 48 -0.94 24.12 -6.34
N HIS A 49 -2.02 23.83 -7.07
CA HIS A 49 -3.40 24.02 -6.62
C HIS A 49 -3.91 22.77 -5.88
N GLN A 50 -3.37 22.52 -4.69
CA GLN A 50 -3.66 21.34 -3.89
C GLN A 50 -4.00 21.69 -2.44
N HIS A 51 -4.95 20.95 -1.88
CA HIS A 51 -5.33 20.97 -0.47
C HIS A 51 -5.27 19.54 0.10
N THR A 52 -4.52 19.37 1.18
CA THR A 52 -4.42 18.10 1.91
C THR A 52 -5.21 18.19 3.22
N GLY A 53 -6.05 17.19 3.49
CA GLY A 53 -6.82 17.03 4.72
C GLY A 53 -6.88 15.57 5.17
N ASN A 54 -7.73 15.25 6.14
CA ASN A 54 -8.01 13.86 6.54
C ASN A 54 -9.45 13.49 6.16
N TRP A 55 -9.69 12.23 5.77
CA TRP A 55 -11.03 11.67 5.59
C TRP A 55 -11.78 11.67 6.93
N PRO A 56 -12.92 12.36 7.05
CA PRO A 56 -13.63 12.49 8.33
C PRO A 56 -14.01 11.16 8.96
N GLY A 57 -13.81 11.07 10.28
CA GLY A 57 -14.00 9.83 11.04
C GLY A 57 -12.92 8.76 10.82
N LYS A 58 -11.92 9.02 9.96
CA LYS A 58 -10.83 8.11 9.64
C LYS A 58 -9.48 8.82 9.75
N THR A 59 -8.40 8.07 9.95
CA THR A 59 -7.03 8.59 10.07
C THR A 59 -6.30 8.65 8.73
N VAL A 60 -7.05 8.60 7.62
CA VAL A 60 -6.49 8.51 6.27
C VAL A 60 -6.42 9.90 5.67
N VAL A 61 -5.30 10.27 5.06
CA VAL A 61 -5.10 11.57 4.41
C VAL A 61 -5.85 11.60 3.07
N ASN A 62 -6.58 12.68 2.79
CA ASN A 62 -7.18 12.99 1.49
C ASN A 62 -6.42 14.15 0.84
N ALA A 63 -6.04 14.03 -0.43
CA ALA A 63 -5.52 15.14 -1.21
C ALA A 63 -6.51 15.50 -2.32
N ARG A 64 -6.96 16.75 -2.32
CA ARG A 64 -7.82 17.32 -3.37
C ARG A 64 -7.01 18.37 -4.12
N GLY A 65 -7.12 18.42 -5.43
CA GLY A 65 -6.49 19.45 -6.23
C GLY A 65 -7.36 19.83 -7.41
N GLU A 66 -7.06 20.98 -8.01
CA GLU A 66 -7.87 21.54 -9.09
C GLU A 66 -6.98 21.81 -10.31
N PHE A 67 -7.55 21.61 -11.49
CA PHE A 67 -6.91 21.99 -12.75
C PHE A 67 -7.95 22.39 -13.79
N SER A 68 -7.57 23.28 -14.71
CA SER A 68 -8.42 23.69 -15.82
C SER A 68 -7.88 23.12 -17.13
N TYR A 69 -8.77 22.74 -18.04
CA TYR A 69 -8.43 22.26 -19.38
C TYR A 69 -9.57 22.56 -20.36
N LYS A 70 -9.26 23.17 -21.52
CA LYS A 70 -10.25 23.58 -22.55
C LYS A 70 -11.47 24.33 -21.97
N ASP A 71 -11.19 25.35 -21.15
CA ASP A 71 -12.22 26.21 -20.50
C ASP A 71 -13.20 25.46 -19.58
N GLN A 72 -12.83 24.28 -19.09
CA GLN A 72 -13.54 23.51 -18.07
C GLN A 72 -12.67 23.32 -16.84
N ASP A 73 -13.29 23.35 -15.66
CA ASP A 73 -12.60 23.14 -14.39
C ASP A 73 -12.80 21.71 -13.89
N PHE A 74 -11.75 21.14 -13.32
CA PHE A 74 -11.72 19.77 -12.84
C PHE A 74 -11.25 19.74 -11.39
N ILE A 75 -11.96 18.97 -10.58
CA ILE A 75 -11.55 18.62 -9.21
C ILE A 75 -11.02 17.20 -9.26
N LEU A 76 -9.75 17.04 -8.90
CA LEU A 76 -9.10 15.76 -8.77
C LEU A 76 -9.06 15.37 -7.29
N VAL A 77 -9.59 14.19 -6.97
CA VAL A 77 -9.55 13.62 -5.61
C VAL A 77 -8.62 12.42 -5.61
N ASP A 78 -7.57 12.49 -4.79
CA ASP A 78 -6.60 11.41 -4.64
C ASP A 78 -7.12 10.37 -3.65
N LEU A 79 -7.46 9.18 -4.15
CA LEU A 79 -7.89 8.09 -3.29
C LEU A 79 -6.70 7.42 -2.61
N PRO A 80 -6.89 6.84 -1.41
CA PRO A 80 -5.86 6.00 -0.81
C PRO A 80 -5.38 4.91 -1.76
N GLY A 81 -4.09 4.59 -1.73
CA GLY A 81 -3.57 3.51 -2.57
C GLY A 81 -4.08 2.16 -2.11
N THR A 82 -4.78 1.43 -2.97
CA THR A 82 -5.44 0.15 -2.62
C THR A 82 -5.10 -0.92 -3.66
N TYR A 83 -5.03 -2.18 -3.24
CA TYR A 83 -4.81 -3.30 -4.17
C TYR A 83 -6.13 -3.94 -4.64
N SER A 84 -7.22 -3.58 -3.97
CA SER A 84 -8.51 -4.23 -4.03
C SER A 84 -9.58 -3.30 -3.48
N LEU A 85 -10.82 -3.49 -3.91
CA LEU A 85 -12.01 -2.83 -3.37
C LEU A 85 -12.83 -3.77 -2.47
N PHE A 86 -12.34 -4.99 -2.21
CA PHE A 86 -12.83 -5.82 -1.12
C PHE A 86 -12.42 -5.15 0.21
N SER A 87 -13.38 -4.67 1.02
CA SER A 87 -13.10 -3.79 2.18
C SER A 87 -12.42 -4.50 3.36
N SER A 88 -11.16 -4.87 3.20
CA SER A 88 -10.35 -5.51 4.25
C SER A 88 -9.72 -4.43 5.13
N SER A 89 -9.27 -3.33 4.52
CA SER A 89 -8.70 -2.16 5.21
C SER A 89 -9.62 -0.92 5.18
N VAL A 90 -9.29 0.06 6.04
CA VAL A 90 -10.01 1.34 6.11
C VAL A 90 -9.78 2.16 4.84
N GLU A 91 -8.58 2.09 4.27
CA GLU A 91 -8.19 2.73 3.01
C GLU A 91 -8.99 2.16 1.82
N GLU A 92 -9.13 0.84 1.76
CA GLU A 92 -9.95 0.15 0.76
C GLU A 92 -11.42 0.55 0.84
N GLU A 93 -11.96 0.63 2.06
CA GLU A 93 -13.32 1.09 2.31
C GLU A 93 -13.51 2.56 1.87
N VAL A 94 -12.55 3.44 2.14
CA VAL A 94 -12.61 4.85 1.70
C VAL A 94 -12.59 4.95 0.17
N ALA A 95 -11.68 4.24 -0.49
CA ALA A 95 -11.59 4.26 -1.95
C ALA A 95 -12.88 3.73 -2.60
N ARG A 96 -13.41 2.61 -2.11
CA ARG A 96 -14.68 2.04 -2.57
C ARG A 96 -15.84 3.01 -2.37
N ASP A 97 -16.01 3.53 -1.15
CA ASP A 97 -17.15 4.37 -0.82
C ASP A 97 -17.11 5.68 -1.63
N PHE A 98 -15.94 6.28 -1.87
CA PHE A 98 -15.83 7.45 -2.73
C PHE A 98 -16.15 7.14 -4.20
N ILE A 99 -15.69 6.02 -4.75
CA ILE A 99 -16.03 5.63 -6.13
C ILE A 99 -17.54 5.40 -6.27
N CYS A 100 -18.18 4.80 -5.26
CA CYS A 100 -19.62 4.51 -5.26
C CYS A 100 -20.48 5.76 -5.05
N PHE A 101 -20.16 6.56 -4.03
CA PHE A 101 -21.06 7.59 -3.49
C PHE A 101 -20.52 9.02 -3.65
N GLY A 102 -19.27 9.19 -4.08
CA GLY A 102 -18.59 10.49 -4.25
C GLY A 102 -18.97 11.26 -5.51
N ASN A 103 -19.94 10.75 -6.28
CA ASN A 103 -20.43 11.37 -7.51
C ASN A 103 -19.29 11.75 -8.49
N ALA A 104 -18.27 10.90 -8.58
CA ALA A 104 -17.19 11.10 -9.55
C ALA A 104 -17.72 10.95 -10.98
N ASP A 105 -17.45 11.94 -11.83
CA ASP A 105 -17.83 11.94 -13.25
C ASP A 105 -16.97 10.95 -14.04
N ALA A 106 -15.72 10.72 -13.63
CA ALA A 106 -14.85 9.67 -14.14
C ALA A 106 -13.83 9.20 -13.09
N VAL A 107 -13.32 7.97 -13.27
CA VAL A 107 -12.28 7.37 -12.43
C VAL A 107 -11.04 7.10 -13.27
N VAL A 108 -9.92 7.72 -12.89
CA VAL A 108 -8.61 7.46 -13.49
C VAL A 108 -7.90 6.43 -12.62
N VAL A 109 -7.62 5.25 -13.16
CA VAL A 109 -6.87 4.21 -12.47
C VAL A 109 -5.40 4.27 -12.91
N VAL A 110 -4.51 4.61 -11.99
CA VAL A 110 -3.07 4.70 -12.23
C VAL A 110 -2.44 3.32 -11.99
N ALA A 111 -1.81 2.79 -13.03
CA ALA A 111 -1.16 1.49 -13.02
C ALA A 111 0.35 1.62 -13.31
N ASP A 112 1.17 0.80 -12.65
CA ASP A 112 2.61 0.73 -12.92
C ASP A 112 2.91 -0.13 -14.15
N ALA A 113 3.51 0.47 -15.18
CA ALA A 113 3.95 -0.20 -16.41
C ALA A 113 4.90 -1.39 -16.17
N THR A 114 5.66 -1.39 -15.07
CA THR A 114 6.63 -2.46 -14.77
C THR A 114 6.01 -3.68 -14.10
N CYS A 115 4.80 -3.55 -13.56
CA CYS A 115 4.07 -4.59 -12.83
C CYS A 115 2.58 -4.56 -13.21
N LEU A 116 2.28 -4.45 -14.51
CA LEU A 116 0.92 -4.15 -14.98
C LEU A 116 -0.10 -5.23 -14.61
N GLU A 117 0.27 -6.51 -14.67
CA GLU A 117 -0.56 -7.65 -14.28
C GLU A 117 -1.19 -7.44 -12.89
N ARG A 118 -0.37 -7.16 -11.87
CA ARG A 118 -0.86 -6.89 -10.51
C ARG A 118 -1.79 -5.68 -10.42
N ASN A 119 -1.60 -4.68 -11.27
CA ASN A 119 -2.37 -3.43 -11.24
C ASN A 119 -3.72 -3.59 -11.97
N LEU A 120 -3.79 -4.40 -13.01
CA LEU A 120 -5.02 -4.62 -13.77
C LEU A 120 -6.12 -5.27 -12.93
N ASN A 121 -5.80 -5.98 -11.85
CA ASN A 121 -6.80 -6.48 -10.91
C ASN A 121 -7.69 -5.34 -10.35
N LEU A 122 -7.09 -4.22 -9.91
CA LEU A 122 -7.86 -3.07 -9.44
C LEU A 122 -8.65 -2.42 -10.59
N VAL A 123 -8.06 -2.35 -11.79
CA VAL A 123 -8.72 -1.79 -12.99
C VAL A 123 -10.01 -2.54 -13.28
N TYR A 124 -9.98 -3.88 -13.28
CA TYR A 124 -11.17 -4.69 -13.47
C TYR A 124 -12.24 -4.45 -12.42
N GLN A 125 -11.87 -4.34 -11.14
CA GLN A 125 -12.84 -4.08 -10.06
C GLN A 125 -13.49 -2.70 -10.20
N VAL A 126 -12.74 -1.69 -10.66
CA VAL A 126 -13.29 -0.35 -10.93
C VAL A 126 -14.17 -0.35 -12.19
N MET A 127 -13.81 -1.11 -13.22
CA MET A 127 -14.62 -1.30 -14.43
C MET A 127 -15.96 -1.98 -14.16
N GLU A 128 -16.05 -2.82 -13.12
CA GLU A 128 -17.34 -3.37 -12.70
C GLU A 128 -18.22 -2.33 -12.01
N LEU A 129 -17.61 -1.36 -11.32
CA LEU A 129 -18.31 -0.33 -10.54
C LEU A 129 -18.91 0.77 -11.40
N THR A 130 -18.16 1.27 -12.37
CA THR A 130 -18.54 2.41 -13.20
C THR A 130 -18.04 2.24 -14.63
N ASN A 131 -18.77 2.84 -15.58
CA ASN A 131 -18.38 2.82 -17.00
C ASN A 131 -17.32 3.86 -17.32
N ASN A 132 -17.25 4.97 -16.58
CA ASN A 132 -16.40 6.10 -16.90
C ASN A 132 -14.98 5.91 -16.33
N VAL A 133 -14.29 4.87 -16.81
CA VAL A 133 -12.93 4.51 -16.35
C VAL A 133 -11.89 4.87 -17.40
N ILE A 134 -10.76 5.39 -16.95
CA ILE A 134 -9.59 5.70 -17.78
C ILE A 134 -8.37 5.03 -17.16
N LEU A 135 -7.63 4.25 -17.94
CA LEU A 135 -6.41 3.59 -17.49
C LEU A 135 -5.18 4.47 -17.80
N CYS A 136 -4.50 4.93 -16.75
CA CYS A 136 -3.22 5.63 -16.86
C CYS A 136 -2.07 4.69 -16.53
N ILE A 137 -1.38 4.16 -17.54
CA ILE A 137 -0.20 3.31 -17.37
C ILE A 137 1.04 4.21 -17.20
N ASN A 138 1.45 4.42 -15.95
CA ASN A 138 2.56 5.28 -15.58
C ASN A 138 3.90 4.51 -15.51
N LEU A 139 5.02 5.23 -15.37
CA LEU A 139 6.38 4.65 -15.30
C LEU A 139 6.82 3.96 -16.61
N ILE A 140 6.36 4.46 -17.76
CA ILE A 140 6.72 3.89 -19.07
C ILE A 140 8.23 4.02 -19.38
N ASP A 141 8.91 5.00 -18.79
CA ASP A 141 10.36 5.19 -18.85
C ASP A 141 11.11 4.04 -18.15
N GLU A 142 10.66 3.63 -16.97
CA GLU A 142 11.21 2.47 -16.27
C GLU A 142 10.88 1.15 -16.97
N ALA A 143 9.68 1.01 -17.54
CA ALA A 143 9.30 -0.15 -18.34
C ALA A 143 10.21 -0.31 -19.58
N ARG A 144 10.51 0.78 -20.29
CA ARG A 144 11.46 0.77 -21.42
C ARG A 144 12.87 0.36 -20.99
N LYS A 145 13.37 0.83 -19.84
CA LYS A 145 14.66 0.39 -19.28
C LYS A 145 14.67 -1.11 -18.96
N LYS A 146 13.54 -1.65 -18.51
CA LYS A 146 13.34 -3.09 -18.26
C LYS A 146 13.04 -3.90 -19.53
N LYS A 147 12.98 -3.27 -20.71
CA LYS A 147 12.61 -3.90 -22.00
C LYS A 147 11.23 -4.58 -21.93
N ILE A 148 10.28 -3.90 -21.29
CA ILE A 148 8.87 -4.27 -21.29
C ILE A 148 8.20 -3.47 -22.41
N GLU A 149 7.60 -4.17 -23.37
CA GLU A 149 6.81 -3.59 -24.45
C GLU A 149 5.32 -3.77 -24.11
N ILE A 150 4.57 -2.68 -24.17
CA ILE A 150 3.15 -2.63 -23.83
C ILE A 150 2.37 -2.16 -25.05
N ASP A 151 1.43 -2.98 -25.51
CA ASP A 151 0.50 -2.65 -26.58
C ASP A 151 -0.71 -1.89 -26.02
N ALA A 152 -0.64 -0.55 -26.02
CA ALA A 152 -1.70 0.30 -25.47
C ALA A 152 -3.00 0.22 -26.28
N ASP A 153 -2.92 0.12 -27.61
CA ASP A 153 -4.10 0.04 -28.48
C ASP A 153 -4.79 -1.32 -28.31
N GLY A 154 -4.01 -2.39 -28.19
CA GLY A 154 -4.50 -3.72 -27.86
C GLY A 154 -5.21 -3.75 -26.50
N LEU A 155 -4.61 -3.16 -25.46
CA LEU A 155 -5.23 -3.04 -24.13
C LEU A 155 -6.51 -2.19 -24.17
N LYS A 156 -6.52 -1.09 -24.93
CA LYS A 156 -7.72 -0.24 -25.10
C LYS A 156 -8.89 -1.04 -25.67
N ASN A 157 -8.64 -1.85 -26.69
CA ASN A 157 -9.68 -2.70 -27.29
C ASN A 157 -10.09 -3.85 -26.38
N ALA A 158 -9.15 -4.45 -25.64
CA ALA A 158 -9.42 -5.60 -24.77
C ALA A 158 -10.12 -5.24 -23.45
N LEU A 159 -9.91 -4.02 -22.96
CA LEU A 159 -10.58 -3.51 -21.76
C LEU A 159 -11.83 -2.69 -22.09
N GLY A 160 -11.94 -2.12 -23.30
CA GLY A 160 -13.07 -1.27 -23.69
C GLY A 160 -13.05 0.13 -23.06
N ILE A 161 -11.90 0.55 -22.53
CA ILE A 161 -11.68 1.84 -21.87
C ILE A 161 -10.47 2.57 -22.45
N PRO A 162 -10.41 3.92 -22.40
CA PRO A 162 -9.22 4.67 -22.80
C PRO A 162 -7.98 4.24 -22.00
N VAL A 163 -6.85 4.05 -22.71
CA VAL A 163 -5.56 3.68 -22.13
C VAL A 163 -4.53 4.72 -22.55
N VAL A 164 -3.87 5.34 -21.57
CA VAL A 164 -2.84 6.37 -21.78
C VAL A 164 -1.53 5.92 -21.16
N LEU A 165 -0.45 5.97 -21.95
CA LEU A 165 0.91 5.70 -21.48
C LEU A 165 1.56 6.99 -20.97
N CYS A 166 2.00 6.98 -19.71
CA CYS A 166 2.53 8.15 -19.02
C CYS A 166 3.94 7.89 -18.45
N ALA A 167 4.75 8.94 -18.40
CA ALA A 167 5.85 9.07 -17.45
C ALA A 167 5.69 10.41 -16.75
N ALA A 168 4.90 10.43 -15.67
CA ALA A 168 4.47 11.65 -15.00
C ALA A 168 5.64 12.55 -14.57
N ARG A 169 6.73 11.94 -14.07
CA ARG A 169 7.95 12.67 -13.65
C ARG A 169 8.60 13.45 -14.81
N SER A 170 8.47 12.94 -16.03
CA SER A 170 9.04 13.52 -17.25
C SER A 170 8.00 14.32 -18.05
N GLY A 171 6.78 14.46 -17.55
CA GLY A 171 5.66 15.15 -18.22
C GLY A 171 5.07 14.44 -19.44
N ILE A 172 5.53 13.23 -19.76
CA ILE A 172 5.10 12.48 -20.96
C ILE A 172 3.70 11.89 -20.72
N GLY A 173 2.79 12.07 -21.67
CA GLY A 173 1.43 11.49 -21.66
C GLY A 173 0.41 12.23 -20.79
N ILE A 174 0.83 13.24 -20.01
CA ILE A 174 -0.08 14.00 -19.13
C ILE A 174 -1.07 14.86 -19.92
N SER A 175 -0.65 15.44 -21.05
CA SER A 175 -1.54 16.17 -21.96
C SER A 175 -2.62 15.27 -22.56
N ASP A 176 -2.22 14.05 -22.93
CA ASP A 176 -3.10 13.05 -23.55
C ASP A 176 -4.10 12.54 -22.50
N LEU A 177 -3.65 12.33 -21.26
CA LEU A 177 -4.51 11.99 -20.13
C LEU A 177 -5.55 13.09 -19.86
N LYS A 178 -5.16 14.37 -19.88
CA LYS A 178 -6.12 15.49 -19.75
C LYS A 178 -7.16 15.49 -20.87
N ASN A 179 -6.75 15.18 -22.10
CA ASN A 179 -7.68 15.10 -23.23
C ASN A 179 -8.65 13.93 -23.09
N GLU A 180 -8.19 12.73 -22.73
CA GLU A 180 -9.07 11.56 -22.53
C GLU A 180 -10.03 11.78 -21.35
N ILE A 181 -9.59 12.39 -20.25
CA ILE A 181 -10.46 12.78 -19.15
C ILE A 181 -11.58 13.71 -19.66
N TYR A 182 -11.20 14.78 -20.37
CA TYR A 182 -12.16 15.72 -20.95
C TYR A 182 -13.17 15.01 -21.86
N GLN A 183 -12.72 14.12 -22.74
CA GLN A 183 -13.57 13.39 -23.68
C GLN A 183 -14.57 12.46 -22.99
N VAL A 184 -14.15 11.78 -21.93
CA VAL A 184 -15.01 10.89 -21.16
C VAL A 184 -16.08 11.67 -20.40
N VAL A 185 -15.70 12.74 -19.69
CA VAL A 185 -16.67 13.50 -18.88
C VAL A 185 -17.65 14.34 -19.70
N THR A 186 -17.23 14.82 -20.87
CA THR A 186 -18.11 15.55 -21.81
C THR A 186 -18.98 14.60 -22.64
N GLY A 187 -18.70 13.30 -22.59
CA GLY A 187 -19.43 12.26 -23.32
C GLY A 187 -19.08 12.16 -24.81
N GLU A 188 -18.00 12.82 -25.27
CA GLU A 188 -17.42 12.61 -26.60
C GLU A 188 -16.97 11.15 -26.78
N VAL A 189 -16.41 10.56 -25.72
CA VAL A 189 -16.08 9.15 -25.63
C VAL A 189 -16.91 8.54 -24.52
N LYS A 190 -17.66 7.47 -24.82
CA LYS A 190 -18.37 6.68 -23.84
C LYS A 190 -17.67 5.33 -23.70
N PRO A 191 -16.84 5.13 -22.65
CA PRO A 191 -16.20 3.85 -22.46
C PRO A 191 -17.25 2.76 -22.22
N ILE A 192 -16.98 1.56 -22.73
CA ILE A 192 -17.83 0.39 -22.55
C ILE A 192 -16.92 -0.70 -21.98
N PRO A 193 -16.72 -0.73 -20.65
CA PRO A 193 -15.80 -1.67 -20.04
C PRO A 193 -16.20 -3.12 -20.35
N ILE A 194 -15.22 -3.93 -20.75
CA ILE A 194 -15.41 -5.37 -20.92
C ILE A 194 -15.39 -6.01 -19.53
N VAL A 195 -16.57 -6.39 -19.05
CA VAL A 195 -16.76 -7.01 -17.73
C VAL A 195 -16.29 -8.47 -17.70
N VAL A 196 -15.95 -8.95 -16.52
CA VAL A 196 -15.60 -10.36 -16.31
C VAL A 196 -16.87 -11.21 -16.27
N GLU A 197 -16.85 -12.32 -17.00
CA GLU A 197 -17.90 -13.34 -16.94
C GLU A 197 -17.58 -14.38 -15.86
N TYR A 198 -18.55 -14.58 -14.97
CA TYR A 198 -18.52 -15.55 -13.88
C TYR A 198 -19.17 -16.87 -14.31
N ASN A 199 -19.33 -17.81 -13.38
CA ASN A 199 -19.97 -19.08 -13.71
C ASN A 199 -21.46 -18.85 -14.07
N ALA A 200 -22.00 -19.68 -14.97
CA ALA A 200 -23.35 -19.52 -15.52
C ALA A 200 -24.46 -19.38 -14.46
N GLU A 201 -24.32 -20.07 -13.33
CA GLU A 201 -25.25 -19.97 -12.19
C GLU A 201 -25.30 -18.55 -11.61
N TYR A 202 -24.15 -17.87 -11.49
CA TYR A 202 -24.08 -16.50 -11.01
C TYR A 202 -24.52 -15.50 -12.06
N GLU A 203 -24.21 -15.73 -13.34
CA GLU A 203 -24.66 -14.86 -14.44
C GLU A 203 -26.19 -14.82 -14.56
N ASP A 204 -26.86 -15.98 -14.50
CA ASP A 204 -28.33 -16.05 -14.51
C ASP A 204 -28.95 -15.30 -13.32
N LEU A 205 -28.30 -15.33 -12.16
CA LEU A 205 -28.75 -14.56 -10.99
C LEU A 205 -28.51 -13.06 -11.16
N LEU A 206 -27.35 -12.66 -11.70
CA LEU A 206 -27.05 -11.25 -11.98
C LEU A 206 -28.02 -10.66 -13.00
N ASP A 207 -28.40 -11.42 -14.03
CA ASP A 207 -29.37 -10.99 -15.05
C ASP A 207 -30.77 -10.80 -14.48
N LYS A 208 -31.16 -11.59 -13.46
CA LYS A 208 -32.44 -11.43 -12.75
C LYS A 208 -32.45 -10.24 -11.80
N LEU A 209 -31.34 -9.99 -11.08
CA LEU A 209 -31.27 -8.94 -10.05
C LEU A 209 -30.92 -7.55 -10.61
N SER A 210 -30.10 -7.47 -11.66
CA SER A 210 -29.64 -6.19 -12.22
C SER A 210 -30.79 -5.25 -12.65
N PRO A 211 -31.86 -5.73 -13.32
CA PRO A 211 -33.00 -4.88 -13.69
C PRO A 211 -33.75 -4.32 -12.48
N ILE A 212 -33.84 -5.09 -11.40
CA ILE A 212 -34.52 -4.71 -10.16
C ILE A 212 -33.74 -3.62 -9.43
N ILE A 213 -32.42 -3.77 -9.38
CA ILE A 213 -31.51 -2.84 -8.68
C ILE A 213 -31.31 -1.55 -9.49
N LYS A 214 -31.55 -1.57 -10.80
CA LYS A 214 -31.30 -0.45 -11.72
C LYS A 214 -31.89 0.87 -11.23
N ASP A 215 -33.15 0.86 -10.78
CA ASP A 215 -33.86 2.05 -10.32
C ASP A 215 -33.31 2.62 -9.00
N TYR A 216 -32.48 1.86 -8.30
CA TYR A 216 -31.88 2.18 -7.00
C TYR A 216 -30.37 2.40 -7.06
N SER A 217 -29.75 2.10 -8.20
CA SER A 217 -28.29 2.04 -8.37
C SER A 217 -27.60 3.40 -8.52
N GLY A 218 -28.34 4.47 -8.87
CA GLY A 218 -27.76 5.79 -9.10
C GLY A 218 -26.72 5.76 -10.22
N ASN A 219 -25.48 6.17 -9.90
CA ASN A 219 -24.33 6.14 -10.82
C ASN A 219 -23.50 4.85 -10.72
N ILE A 220 -23.88 3.92 -9.83
CA ILE A 220 -23.18 2.65 -9.62
C ILE A 220 -23.74 1.61 -10.58
N SER A 221 -22.89 0.71 -11.07
CA SER A 221 -23.31 -0.45 -11.84
C SER A 221 -24.29 -1.35 -11.04
N PRO A 222 -25.53 -1.57 -11.53
CA PRO A 222 -26.49 -2.47 -10.87
C PRO A 222 -25.95 -3.90 -10.75
N ARG A 223 -25.18 -4.34 -11.76
CA ARG A 223 -24.52 -5.65 -11.80
C ARG A 223 -23.52 -5.79 -10.65
N TRP A 224 -22.73 -4.75 -10.36
CA TRP A 224 -21.77 -4.80 -9.27
C TRP A 224 -22.46 -4.85 -7.90
N ILE A 225 -23.52 -4.06 -7.70
CA ILE A 225 -24.30 -4.12 -6.45
C ILE A 225 -24.85 -5.55 -6.27
N ALA A 226 -25.44 -6.14 -7.32
CA ALA A 226 -25.94 -7.52 -7.28
C ALA A 226 -24.83 -8.53 -6.91
N LEU A 227 -23.65 -8.42 -7.54
CA LEU A 227 -22.50 -9.28 -7.27
C LEU A 227 -22.05 -9.17 -5.80
N ARG A 228 -21.99 -7.96 -5.26
CA ARG A 228 -21.54 -7.71 -3.88
C ARG A 228 -22.56 -8.13 -2.84
N MET A 229 -23.84 -8.15 -3.19
CA MET A 229 -24.87 -8.68 -2.30
C MET A 229 -24.72 -10.19 -2.07
N PHE A 230 -24.20 -10.95 -3.04
CA PHE A 230 -23.87 -12.38 -2.85
C PHE A 230 -22.72 -12.60 -1.88
N ASP A 231 -21.72 -11.73 -1.92
CA ASP A 231 -20.58 -11.74 -0.98
C ASP A 231 -21.04 -11.45 0.47
N GLY A 232 -22.15 -10.72 0.64
CA GLY A 232 -22.70 -10.42 1.95
C GLY A 232 -21.76 -9.56 2.80
N ASP A 233 -21.05 -8.63 2.15
CA ASP A 233 -20.18 -7.66 2.79
C ASP A 233 -21.01 -6.71 3.66
N GLU A 234 -21.04 -6.98 4.97
CA GLU A 234 -21.78 -6.17 5.95
C GLU A 234 -21.36 -4.69 5.93
N ARG A 235 -20.09 -4.39 5.59
CA ARG A 235 -19.62 -3.01 5.49
C ARG A 235 -20.24 -2.32 4.28
N LEU A 236 -20.32 -3.00 3.13
CA LEU A 236 -20.99 -2.44 1.96
C LEU A 236 -22.49 -2.24 2.24
N ILE A 237 -23.16 -3.23 2.83
CA ILE A 237 -24.59 -3.11 3.18
C ILE A 237 -24.81 -1.93 4.12
N LYS A 238 -23.90 -1.72 5.07
CA LYS A 238 -23.93 -0.56 5.97
C LYS A 238 -23.72 0.75 5.23
N SER A 239 -22.71 0.86 4.36
CA SER A 239 -22.51 2.06 3.52
C SER A 239 -23.73 2.31 2.63
N LEU A 240 -24.33 1.28 2.03
CA LEU A 240 -25.55 1.42 1.24
C LEU A 240 -26.71 1.95 2.10
N ASN A 241 -26.90 1.47 3.33
CA ASN A 241 -27.91 2.02 4.25
C ASN A 241 -27.63 3.48 4.68
N GLU A 242 -26.35 3.85 4.80
CA GLU A 242 -25.95 5.20 5.20
C GLU A 242 -26.12 6.22 4.05
N TYR A 243 -25.86 5.82 2.80
CA TYR A 243 -25.82 6.72 1.64
C TYR A 243 -27.01 6.58 0.67
N ILE A 244 -27.81 5.51 0.77
CA ILE A 244 -29.06 5.32 0.01
C ILE A 244 -30.24 5.45 0.98
N PRO A 245 -31.34 6.16 0.61
CA PRO A 245 -32.52 6.30 1.46
C PRO A 245 -33.05 4.96 2.00
N GLU A 246 -33.40 4.90 3.30
CA GLU A 246 -33.81 3.69 4.04
C GLU A 246 -34.91 2.88 3.31
N ASP A 247 -35.85 3.57 2.67
CA ASP A 247 -36.96 2.95 1.91
C ASP A 247 -36.48 2.04 0.77
N LYS A 248 -35.29 2.32 0.19
CA LYS A 248 -34.75 1.62 -0.98
C LYS A 248 -33.92 0.39 -0.60
N VAL A 249 -33.22 0.42 0.53
CA VAL A 249 -32.33 -0.68 0.96
C VAL A 249 -33.13 -1.83 1.60
N GLY A 250 -34.23 -1.52 2.29
CA GLY A 250 -35.18 -2.53 2.78
C GLY A 250 -35.81 -3.36 1.66
N ILE A 251 -36.07 -2.73 0.50
CA ILE A 251 -36.60 -3.42 -0.69
C ILE A 251 -35.54 -4.33 -1.31
N ILE A 252 -34.31 -3.86 -1.47
CA ILE A 252 -33.20 -4.68 -2.03
C ILE A 252 -32.94 -5.91 -1.16
N SER A 253 -32.86 -5.72 0.16
CA SER A 253 -32.65 -6.82 1.12
C SER A 253 -33.85 -7.77 1.21
N GLY A 254 -35.08 -7.27 1.08
CA GLY A 254 -36.31 -8.08 1.00
C GLY A 254 -36.36 -8.97 -0.24
N ILE A 255 -36.02 -8.42 -1.41
CA ILE A 255 -36.01 -9.17 -2.69
C ILE A 255 -34.96 -10.28 -2.66
N ILE A 256 -33.82 -10.02 -2.05
CA ILE A 256 -32.76 -11.02 -1.84
C ILE A 256 -33.24 -12.13 -0.89
N ALA A 257 -33.95 -11.79 0.19
CA ALA A 257 -34.50 -12.77 1.13
C ALA A 257 -35.62 -13.62 0.50
N GLU A 258 -36.49 -13.03 -0.31
CA GLU A 258 -37.57 -13.71 -1.05
C GLU A 258 -37.03 -14.63 -2.14
N SER A 259 -35.90 -14.27 -2.75
CA SER A 259 -35.25 -15.09 -3.78
C SER A 259 -34.69 -16.42 -3.22
N GLY A 260 -34.56 -16.57 -1.90
CA GLY A 260 -34.19 -17.83 -1.25
C GLY A 260 -32.73 -18.27 -1.46
N PHE A 261 -31.93 -17.52 -2.23
CA PHE A 261 -30.62 -17.95 -2.71
C PHE A 261 -29.46 -17.82 -1.68
N ILE A 262 -29.63 -17.07 -0.59
CA ILE A 262 -28.51 -16.77 0.35
C ILE A 262 -28.32 -17.83 1.46
N LYS A 263 -29.23 -18.80 1.62
CA LYS A 263 -29.23 -19.63 2.84
C LYS A 263 -28.09 -20.66 2.95
N ASP A 264 -27.43 -21.05 1.85
CA ASP A 264 -26.41 -22.12 1.85
C ASP A 264 -25.10 -21.79 1.09
N ILE A 265 -24.86 -20.53 0.73
CA ILE A 265 -23.66 -20.19 -0.06
C ILE A 265 -22.48 -19.80 0.84
N ASP A 266 -21.34 -20.47 0.65
CA ASP A 266 -20.08 -20.08 1.27
C ASP A 266 -19.58 -18.74 0.69
N LYS A 267 -19.73 -17.67 1.47
CA LYS A 267 -19.31 -16.30 1.12
C LYS A 267 -17.83 -16.22 0.77
N GLN A 268 -16.98 -17.00 1.45
CA GLN A 268 -15.55 -17.03 1.21
C GLN A 268 -15.26 -17.62 -0.18
N ALA A 269 -15.95 -18.71 -0.53
CA ALA A 269 -15.82 -19.34 -1.84
C ALA A 269 -16.24 -18.40 -2.99
N ILE A 270 -17.26 -17.55 -2.79
CA ILE A 270 -17.64 -16.53 -3.79
C ILE A 270 -16.50 -15.52 -3.98
N ARG A 271 -15.94 -14.97 -2.90
CA ARG A 271 -14.81 -14.01 -3.00
C ARG A 271 -13.62 -14.60 -3.72
N ASP A 272 -13.28 -15.83 -3.38
CA ASP A 272 -12.16 -16.55 -3.97
C ASP A 272 -12.42 -16.80 -5.47
N MET A 273 -13.65 -17.18 -5.84
CA MET A 273 -14.06 -17.36 -7.25
C MET A 273 -13.99 -16.05 -8.04
N ILE A 274 -14.54 -14.95 -7.51
CA ILE A 274 -14.47 -13.63 -8.16
C ILE A 274 -13.02 -13.24 -8.40
N THR A 275 -12.20 -13.37 -7.35
CA THR A 275 -10.79 -13.04 -7.39
C THR A 275 -10.04 -13.90 -8.42
N GLU A 276 -10.27 -15.21 -8.43
CA GLU A 276 -9.65 -16.14 -9.38
C GLU A 276 -10.01 -15.78 -10.83
N LYS A 277 -11.28 -15.50 -11.12
CA LYS A 277 -11.75 -15.14 -12.47
C LYS A 277 -11.12 -13.84 -12.96
N ILE A 278 -11.04 -12.83 -12.10
CA ILE A 278 -10.38 -11.56 -12.43
C ILE A 278 -8.89 -11.81 -12.71
N TYR A 279 -8.18 -12.55 -11.85
CA TYR A 279 -6.76 -12.84 -12.06
C TYR A 279 -6.51 -13.62 -13.36
N ARG A 280 -7.35 -14.62 -13.67
CA ARG A 280 -7.25 -15.35 -14.93
C ARG A 280 -7.44 -14.43 -16.13
N LYS A 281 -8.40 -13.52 -16.06
CA LYS A 281 -8.65 -12.57 -17.15
C LYS A 281 -7.49 -11.58 -17.34
N VAL A 282 -6.92 -11.13 -16.23
CA VAL A 282 -5.71 -10.31 -16.21
C VAL A 282 -4.54 -11.04 -16.86
N GLU A 283 -4.30 -12.30 -16.48
CA GLU A 283 -3.22 -13.14 -17.04
C GLU A 283 -3.36 -13.27 -18.56
N GLU A 284 -4.57 -13.62 -19.05
CA GLU A 284 -4.89 -13.70 -20.49
C GLU A 284 -4.52 -12.42 -21.26
N ILE A 285 -4.92 -11.25 -20.72
CA ILE A 285 -4.64 -9.96 -21.36
C ILE A 285 -3.14 -9.64 -21.29
N THR A 286 -2.50 -9.89 -20.15
CA THR A 286 -1.09 -9.58 -19.98
C THR A 286 -0.20 -10.40 -20.89
N ASP A 287 -0.51 -11.68 -21.10
CA ASP A 287 0.24 -12.56 -22.00
C ASP A 287 0.15 -12.13 -23.46
N ILE A 288 -0.98 -11.55 -23.87
CA ILE A 288 -1.20 -11.09 -25.25
C ILE A 288 -0.56 -9.72 -25.50
N TYR A 289 -0.77 -8.77 -24.59
CA TYR A 289 -0.47 -7.34 -24.83
C TYR A 289 0.80 -6.83 -24.14
N ILE A 290 1.46 -7.65 -23.33
CA ILE A 290 2.70 -7.28 -22.64
C ILE A 290 3.80 -8.26 -23.00
N LYS A 291 4.84 -7.77 -23.68
CA LYS A 291 6.02 -8.57 -23.99
C LYS A 291 7.14 -8.21 -23.05
N THR A 292 7.66 -9.21 -22.34
CA THR A 292 8.78 -9.04 -21.41
C THR A 292 9.99 -9.87 -21.83
N ASN A 293 11.18 -9.28 -21.78
CA ASN A 293 12.42 -9.99 -22.09
C ASN A 293 12.81 -10.92 -20.92
N SER A 294 12.48 -12.21 -21.05
CA SER A 294 12.56 -13.25 -20.01
C SER A 294 13.95 -13.46 -19.39
N ASN A 295 15.02 -13.05 -20.05
CA ASN A 295 16.39 -13.36 -19.62
C ASN A 295 16.84 -12.65 -18.32
N LYS A 296 16.32 -11.45 -18.01
CA LYS A 296 16.67 -10.75 -16.75
C LYS A 296 15.81 -11.26 -15.58
N ILE A 297 14.52 -11.49 -15.82
CA ILE A 297 13.57 -12.08 -14.86
C ILE A 297 14.02 -13.49 -14.44
N ASN A 298 14.57 -14.28 -15.37
CA ASN A 298 15.07 -15.61 -15.06
C ASN A 298 16.19 -15.61 -14.01
N ARG A 299 17.09 -14.62 -14.01
CA ARG A 299 18.16 -14.55 -12.99
C ARG A 299 17.60 -14.25 -11.60
N ASP A 300 16.70 -13.28 -11.50
CA ASP A 300 16.05 -12.95 -10.23
C ASP A 300 15.19 -14.11 -9.71
N ARG A 301 14.43 -14.78 -10.60
CA ARG A 301 13.67 -16.00 -10.29
C ARG A 301 14.55 -17.16 -9.83
N ILE A 302 15.73 -17.36 -10.41
CA ILE A 302 16.66 -18.44 -9.98
C ILE A 302 17.18 -18.16 -8.57
N ILE A 303 17.57 -16.91 -8.30
CA ILE A 303 18.03 -16.49 -6.97
C ILE A 303 16.89 -16.62 -5.96
N ASP A 304 15.68 -16.19 -6.32
CA ASP A 304 14.48 -16.34 -5.50
C ASP A 304 14.18 -17.81 -5.22
N ASN A 305 14.23 -18.69 -6.21
CA ASN A 305 14.00 -20.12 -6.04
C ASN A 305 14.97 -20.73 -5.01
N TYR A 306 16.21 -20.26 -4.93
CA TYR A 306 17.16 -20.77 -3.94
C TYR A 306 16.89 -20.19 -2.55
N ILE A 307 16.75 -18.86 -2.44
CA ILE A 307 16.54 -18.14 -1.17
C ILE A 307 15.18 -18.46 -0.54
N THR A 308 14.14 -18.63 -1.35
CA THR A 308 12.77 -18.93 -0.88
C THR A 308 12.48 -20.42 -0.77
N SER A 309 13.41 -21.30 -1.17
CA SER A 309 13.18 -22.73 -1.05
C SER A 309 12.98 -23.14 0.41
N LYS A 310 12.01 -24.02 0.64
CA LYS A 310 11.69 -24.57 1.96
C LYS A 310 12.86 -25.33 2.60
N ARG A 311 13.81 -25.83 1.79
CA ARG A 311 14.95 -26.63 2.24
C ARG A 311 16.26 -25.85 2.35
N PHE A 312 16.55 -24.92 1.43
CA PHE A 312 17.80 -24.14 1.46
C PHE A 312 17.63 -22.74 2.04
N GLY A 313 16.42 -22.18 2.04
CA GLY A 313 16.20 -20.82 2.51
C GLY A 313 16.49 -20.60 3.99
N ILE A 314 16.07 -21.52 4.87
CA ILE A 314 16.35 -21.40 6.33
C ILE A 314 17.85 -21.59 6.65
N PRO A 315 18.55 -22.63 6.13
CA PRO A 315 20.01 -22.74 6.32
C PRO A 315 20.78 -21.55 5.77
N LEU A 316 20.42 -21.04 4.59
CA LEU A 316 21.07 -19.88 3.98
C LEU A 316 20.85 -18.60 4.80
N MET A 317 19.65 -18.42 5.33
CA MET A 317 19.32 -17.35 6.27
C MET A 317 20.21 -17.38 7.50
N LEU A 318 20.26 -18.52 8.20
CA LEU A 318 21.09 -18.67 9.39
C LEU A 318 22.57 -18.48 9.08
N LEU A 319 23.05 -18.98 7.94
CA LEU A 319 24.44 -18.81 7.50
C LEU A 319 24.77 -17.35 7.21
N THR A 320 23.88 -16.63 6.52
CA THR A 320 24.08 -15.20 6.21
C THR A 320 24.06 -14.36 7.47
N LEU A 321 23.12 -14.62 8.37
CA LEU A 321 23.03 -13.94 9.66
C LEU A 321 24.27 -14.22 10.52
N ALA A 322 24.71 -15.49 10.59
CA ALA A 322 25.93 -15.87 11.29
C ALA A 322 27.18 -15.20 10.71
N LEU A 323 27.25 -15.06 9.39
CA LEU A 323 28.34 -14.34 8.70
C LEU A 323 28.33 -12.85 9.05
N VAL A 324 27.16 -12.20 9.05
CA VAL A 324 27.03 -10.79 9.46
C VAL A 324 27.46 -10.61 10.92
N PHE A 325 27.01 -11.48 11.84
CA PHE A 325 27.43 -11.44 13.23
C PHE A 325 28.93 -11.68 13.39
N TRP A 326 29.49 -12.64 12.67
CA TRP A 326 30.91 -12.93 12.72
C TRP A 326 31.76 -11.74 12.24
N ILE A 327 31.38 -11.12 11.11
CA ILE A 327 32.03 -9.90 10.62
C ILE A 327 31.88 -8.76 11.61
N THR A 328 30.70 -8.60 12.21
CA THR A 328 30.44 -7.54 13.19
C THR A 328 31.30 -7.70 14.43
N VAL A 329 31.32 -8.88 15.06
CA VAL A 329 32.09 -9.14 16.29
C VAL A 329 33.59 -9.08 16.01
N SER A 330 34.06 -9.79 14.99
CA SER A 330 35.48 -9.82 14.64
C SER A 330 35.98 -8.45 14.18
N GLY A 331 35.19 -7.77 13.34
CA GLY A 331 35.49 -6.45 12.81
C GLY A 331 35.44 -5.35 13.87
N ALA A 332 34.52 -5.41 14.84
CA ALA A 332 34.37 -4.39 15.88
C ALA A 332 35.48 -4.43 16.95
N ASN A 333 36.12 -5.58 17.15
CA ASN A 333 37.20 -5.71 18.14
C ASN A 333 38.38 -4.76 17.86
N TYR A 334 38.72 -4.55 16.59
CA TYR A 334 39.81 -3.65 16.18
C TYR A 334 39.54 -2.17 16.51
N PRO A 335 38.46 -1.53 16.00
CA PRO A 335 38.12 -0.15 16.33
C PRO A 335 37.78 0.04 17.82
N SER A 336 37.17 -0.95 18.48
CA SER A 336 36.91 -0.91 19.92
C SER A 336 38.21 -0.81 20.72
N ALA A 337 39.21 -1.65 20.40
CA ALA A 337 40.52 -1.59 21.04
C ALA A 337 41.25 -0.26 20.78
N LEU A 338 41.09 0.31 19.58
CA LEU A 338 41.67 1.61 19.23
C LEU A 338 41.03 2.76 20.04
N LEU A 339 39.70 2.82 20.08
CA LEU A 339 38.95 3.83 20.83
C LEU A 339 39.23 3.73 22.32
N SER A 340 39.23 2.51 22.86
CA SER A 340 39.53 2.23 24.25
C SER A 340 40.91 2.77 24.62
N LYS A 341 41.96 2.42 23.87
CA LYS A 341 43.31 2.96 24.09
C LYS A 341 43.34 4.50 24.05
N LEU A 342 42.67 5.09 23.07
CA LEU A 342 42.64 6.56 22.91
C LEU A 342 41.95 7.25 24.08
N PHE A 343 40.78 6.76 24.51
CA PHE A 343 40.05 7.34 25.63
C PHE A 343 40.74 7.09 26.98
N PHE A 344 41.35 5.93 27.20
CA PHE A 344 42.10 5.68 28.44
C PHE A 344 43.38 6.54 28.53
N VAL A 345 44.02 6.88 27.41
CA VAL A 345 45.12 7.86 27.40
C VAL A 345 44.61 9.26 27.79
N ILE A 346 43.42 9.65 27.33
CA ILE A 346 42.78 10.92 27.71
C ILE A 346 42.38 10.91 29.19
N GLU A 347 41.86 9.79 29.70
CA GLU A 347 41.56 9.60 31.13
C GLU A 347 42.79 9.86 32.00
N GLY A 348 43.95 9.33 31.58
CA GLY A 348 45.23 9.55 32.27
C GLY A 348 45.63 11.03 32.28
N LYS A 349 45.47 11.74 31.16
CA LYS A 349 45.74 13.19 31.10
C LYS A 349 44.78 14.01 31.94
N LEU A 350 43.50 13.65 31.97
CA LEU A 350 42.50 14.30 32.81
C LEU A 350 42.81 14.10 34.29
N THR A 351 43.25 12.90 34.68
CA THR A 351 43.65 12.61 36.06
C THR A 351 44.84 13.49 36.48
N LEU A 352 45.89 13.57 35.65
CA LEU A 352 47.04 14.43 35.92
C LEU A 352 46.68 15.93 36.00
N LEU A 353 45.69 16.38 35.23
CA LEU A 353 45.21 17.77 35.29
C LEU A 353 44.46 18.06 36.59
N PHE A 354 43.63 17.13 37.07
CA PHE A 354 42.94 17.26 38.35
C PHE A 354 43.91 17.19 39.53
N ASP A 355 44.95 16.36 39.44
CA ASP A 355 46.02 16.28 40.44
C ASP A 355 46.84 17.59 40.47
N TYR A 356 47.15 18.18 39.31
CA TYR A 356 47.85 19.47 39.23
C TYR A 356 47.04 20.64 39.80
N MET A 357 45.71 20.58 39.69
CA MET A 357 44.80 21.61 40.24
C MET A 357 44.48 21.42 41.73
N GLU A 358 45.07 20.43 42.41
CA GLU A 358 44.74 20.04 43.80
C GLU A 358 43.23 19.85 44.02
N ALA A 359 42.55 19.27 43.01
CA ALA A 359 41.11 19.10 43.06
C ALA A 359 40.70 18.11 44.17
N PRO A 360 39.55 18.32 44.84
CA PRO A 360 39.05 17.39 45.84
C PRO A 360 38.85 15.97 45.27
N VAL A 361 39.25 14.95 46.03
CA VAL A 361 39.19 13.53 45.61
C VAL A 361 37.79 13.11 45.15
N TRP A 362 36.73 13.60 45.80
CA TRP A 362 35.35 13.29 45.43
C TRP A 362 34.98 13.81 44.03
N LEU A 363 35.53 14.96 43.61
CA LEU A 363 35.22 15.59 42.34
C LEU A 363 35.92 14.87 41.18
N HIS A 364 37.18 14.51 41.35
CA HIS A 364 37.90 13.63 40.41
C HIS A 364 37.22 12.27 40.28
N GLY A 365 36.84 11.66 41.41
CA GLY A 365 36.16 10.36 41.44
C GLY A 365 34.84 10.36 40.67
N VAL A 366 34.00 11.38 40.85
CA VAL A 366 32.71 11.46 40.14
C VAL A 366 32.89 11.76 38.66
N LEU A 367 33.72 12.74 38.30
CA LEU A 367 33.81 13.23 36.92
C LEU A 367 34.69 12.35 36.03
N VAL A 368 35.86 11.95 36.52
CA VAL A 368 36.86 11.23 35.72
C VAL A 368 36.63 9.72 35.84
N LEU A 369 36.66 9.19 37.06
CA LEU A 369 36.53 7.74 37.28
C LEU A 369 35.09 7.23 37.13
N GLY A 370 34.10 8.08 37.39
CA GLY A 370 32.69 7.79 37.21
C GLY A 370 32.23 8.10 35.78
N LEU A 371 31.95 9.36 35.51
CA LEU A 371 31.28 9.80 34.28
C LEU A 371 32.12 9.55 33.03
N TYR A 372 33.36 10.05 32.99
CA TYR A 372 34.21 9.93 31.81
C TYR A 372 34.54 8.47 31.50
N ARG A 373 35.03 7.71 32.49
CA ARG A 373 35.38 6.29 32.29
C ARG A 373 34.19 5.46 31.81
N THR A 374 33.01 5.67 32.38
CA THR A 374 31.79 4.96 31.95
C THR A 374 31.45 5.31 30.50
N LEU A 375 31.49 6.61 30.14
CA LEU A 375 31.21 7.07 28.78
C LEU A 375 32.25 6.52 27.78
N ALA A 376 33.54 6.59 28.12
CA ALA A 376 34.62 6.06 27.32
C ALA A 376 34.46 4.55 27.07
N TRP A 377 34.08 3.79 28.08
CA TRP A 377 33.87 2.35 27.97
C TRP A 377 32.64 2.03 27.09
N VAL A 378 31.51 2.67 27.35
CA VAL A 378 30.27 2.47 26.56
C VAL A 378 30.52 2.83 25.10
N VAL A 379 31.13 3.99 24.81
CA VAL A 379 31.40 4.41 23.43
C VAL A 379 32.40 3.49 22.76
N SER A 380 33.47 3.07 23.44
CA SER A 380 34.46 2.16 22.84
C SER A 380 33.88 0.80 22.50
N VAL A 381 33.03 0.25 23.38
CA VAL A 381 32.55 -1.13 23.25
C VAL A 381 31.29 -1.23 22.40
N MET A 382 30.33 -0.32 22.55
CA MET A 382 29.00 -0.42 21.92
C MET A 382 28.93 0.21 20.53
N LEU A 383 29.65 1.31 20.28
CA LEU A 383 29.55 2.05 19.01
C LEU A 383 30.10 1.26 17.81
N PRO A 384 31.27 0.60 17.89
CA PRO A 384 31.84 -0.05 16.72
C PRO A 384 31.03 -1.25 16.17
N PRO A 385 30.49 -2.16 17.00
CA PRO A 385 29.59 -3.21 16.50
C PRO A 385 28.37 -2.62 15.76
N MET A 386 27.73 -1.59 16.31
CA MET A 386 26.58 -0.95 15.67
C MET A 386 26.96 -0.30 14.34
N ALA A 387 28.10 0.39 14.28
CA ALA A 387 28.61 1.04 13.08
C ALA A 387 28.93 0.06 11.93
N ILE A 388 29.17 -1.22 12.24
CA ILE A 388 29.40 -2.27 11.24
C ILE A 388 28.09 -3.01 10.91
N PHE A 389 27.31 -3.35 11.94
CA PHE A 389 26.08 -4.14 11.80
C PHE A 389 25.04 -3.43 10.95
N PHE A 390 24.72 -2.16 11.24
CA PHE A 390 23.63 -1.47 10.54
C PHE A 390 23.92 -1.28 9.05
N PRO A 391 25.10 -0.82 8.60
CA PRO A 391 25.38 -0.71 7.17
C PRO A 391 25.32 -2.06 6.44
N LEU A 392 25.84 -3.14 7.04
CA LEU A 392 25.73 -4.48 6.45
C LEU A 392 24.28 -4.94 6.35
N PHE A 393 23.48 -4.66 7.38
CA PHE A 393 22.07 -5.00 7.41
C PHE A 393 21.27 -4.21 6.37
N THR A 394 21.53 -2.90 6.23
CA THR A 394 20.93 -2.06 5.20
C THR A 394 21.29 -2.54 3.79
N ILE A 395 22.54 -2.97 3.55
CA ILE A 395 22.92 -3.56 2.27
C ILE A 395 22.10 -4.82 1.98
N LEU A 396 21.87 -5.68 2.99
CA LEU A 396 21.02 -6.87 2.82
C LEU A 396 19.55 -6.52 2.58
N GLU A 397 19.08 -5.41 3.14
CA GLU A 397 17.74 -4.87 2.89
C GLU A 397 17.60 -4.37 1.44
N ASP A 398 18.55 -3.56 0.98
CA ASP A 398 18.58 -2.97 -0.36
C ASP A 398 18.75 -4.04 -1.45
N LEU A 399 19.46 -5.13 -1.16
CA LEU A 399 19.55 -6.31 -2.04
C LEU A 399 18.25 -7.14 -2.07
N GLY A 400 17.25 -6.81 -1.26
CA GLY A 400 15.97 -7.51 -1.19
C GLY A 400 16.05 -8.86 -0.50
N TYR A 401 17.14 -9.16 0.23
CA TYR A 401 17.31 -10.43 0.93
C TYR A 401 16.36 -10.55 2.13
N LEU A 402 16.28 -9.50 2.95
CA LEU A 402 15.49 -9.50 4.18
C LEU A 402 13.98 -9.65 3.94
N PRO A 403 13.35 -8.99 2.96
CA PRO A 403 11.96 -9.27 2.59
C PRO A 403 11.70 -10.73 2.23
N ARG A 404 12.62 -11.38 1.50
CA ARG A 404 12.50 -12.81 1.11
C ARG A 404 12.63 -13.73 2.32
N VAL A 405 13.52 -13.40 3.25
CA VAL A 405 13.67 -14.10 4.53
C VAL A 405 12.40 -13.99 5.37
N ALA A 406 11.82 -12.80 5.50
CA ALA A 406 10.59 -12.59 6.25
C ALA A 406 9.43 -13.43 5.69
N PHE A 407 9.34 -13.57 4.35
CA PHE A 407 8.36 -14.44 3.70
C PHE A 407 8.55 -15.92 4.07
N ASN A 408 9.79 -16.42 4.03
CA ASN A 408 10.08 -17.82 4.38
C ASN A 408 9.77 -18.11 5.87
N MET A 409 9.97 -17.12 6.74
CA MET A 409 9.67 -17.20 8.17
C MET A 409 8.19 -17.01 8.51
N ASP A 410 7.38 -16.50 7.59
CA ASP A 410 5.99 -16.16 7.85
C ASP A 410 5.18 -17.37 8.33
N HIS A 411 5.36 -18.54 7.71
CA HIS A 411 4.68 -19.76 8.14
C HIS A 411 5.04 -20.19 9.57
N LEU A 412 6.28 -19.96 10.02
CA LEU A 412 6.72 -20.31 11.38
C LEU A 412 6.18 -19.31 12.41
N PHE A 413 6.25 -18.01 12.11
CA PHE A 413 5.74 -16.96 13.00
C PHE A 413 4.20 -16.98 13.08
N LYS A 414 3.51 -17.32 11.99
CA LYS A 414 2.05 -17.45 11.98
C LYS A 414 1.55 -18.52 12.95
N LYS A 415 2.31 -19.61 13.16
CA LYS A 415 2.00 -20.63 14.19
C LYS A 415 2.06 -20.07 15.61
N ALA A 416 2.83 -19.00 15.83
CA ALA A 416 2.94 -18.30 17.10
C ALA A 416 2.06 -17.04 17.16
N CYS A 417 1.08 -16.89 16.26
CA CYS A 417 0.22 -15.70 16.14
C CYS A 417 1.01 -14.40 15.91
N ALA A 418 2.10 -14.48 15.15
CA ALA A 418 3.00 -13.39 14.81
C ALA A 418 3.23 -13.29 13.30
N HIS A 419 3.83 -12.18 12.85
CA HIS A 419 4.13 -11.92 11.44
C HIS A 419 5.57 -12.31 11.09
N GLY A 420 5.83 -12.86 9.90
CA GLY A 420 7.18 -13.13 9.42
C GLY A 420 8.17 -11.95 9.47
N LYS A 421 7.70 -10.70 9.34
CA LYS A 421 8.53 -9.48 9.51
C LYS A 421 9.17 -9.38 10.90
N GLN A 422 8.59 -10.02 11.92
CA GLN A 422 9.14 -10.05 13.29
C GLN A 422 10.51 -10.74 13.37
N CYS A 423 10.80 -11.70 12.48
CA CYS A 423 12.12 -12.31 12.41
C CYS A 423 13.23 -11.26 12.19
N LEU A 424 12.97 -10.27 11.34
CA LEU A 424 13.92 -9.19 11.03
C LEU A 424 14.17 -8.30 12.25
N THR A 425 13.10 -7.96 12.96
CA THR A 425 13.19 -7.10 14.14
C THR A 425 13.92 -7.80 15.29
N MET A 426 13.72 -9.12 15.43
CA MET A 426 14.45 -9.94 16.42
C MET A 426 15.93 -10.10 16.03
N CYS A 427 16.24 -10.24 14.74
CA CYS A 427 17.62 -10.24 14.25
C CYS A 427 18.35 -8.92 14.60
N MET A 428 17.67 -7.78 14.48
CA MET A 428 18.22 -6.49 14.93
C MET A 428 18.33 -6.41 16.46
N GLY A 429 17.40 -7.02 17.19
CA GLY A 429 17.39 -7.09 18.67
C GLY A 429 18.68 -7.69 19.24
N PHE A 430 19.19 -8.77 18.64
CA PHE A 430 20.48 -9.40 19.04
C PHE A 430 21.68 -8.45 18.97
N GLY A 431 21.63 -7.41 18.14
CA GLY A 431 22.65 -6.36 18.13
C GLY A 431 22.34 -5.28 19.17
N CYS A 432 21.10 -4.80 19.18
CA CYS A 432 20.62 -3.82 20.14
C CYS A 432 19.11 -3.88 20.29
N ASN A 433 18.62 -4.16 21.51
CA ASN A 433 17.19 -4.19 21.80
C ASN A 433 16.48 -2.88 21.47
N ALA A 434 17.13 -1.72 21.66
CA ALA A 434 16.55 -0.43 21.27
C ALA A 434 16.29 -0.37 19.76
N ALA A 435 17.26 -0.80 18.95
CA ALA A 435 17.10 -0.84 17.50
C ALA A 435 16.02 -1.85 17.07
N GLY A 436 16.04 -3.06 17.63
CA GLY A 436 15.02 -4.07 17.37
C GLY A 436 13.60 -3.58 17.67
N VAL A 437 13.40 -2.93 18.82
CA VAL A 437 12.11 -2.34 19.20
C VAL A 437 11.68 -1.22 18.25
N THR A 438 12.59 -0.32 17.87
CA THR A 438 12.26 0.74 16.90
C THR A 438 11.92 0.19 15.51
N ALA A 439 12.56 -0.92 15.13
CA ALA A 439 12.31 -1.59 13.86
C ALA A 439 10.94 -2.26 13.77
N CYS A 440 10.27 -2.56 14.90
CA CYS A 440 8.90 -3.09 14.92
C CYS A 440 7.89 -2.23 14.17
N ARG A 441 8.21 -0.97 13.87
CA ARG A 441 7.39 -0.09 13.02
C ARG A 441 7.11 -0.64 11.62
N ILE A 442 7.91 -1.59 11.13
CA ILE A 442 7.68 -2.24 9.81
C ILE A 442 6.48 -3.21 9.80
N ILE A 443 5.97 -3.58 10.98
CA ILE A 443 4.80 -4.45 11.14
C ILE A 443 3.54 -3.58 11.14
N GLU A 444 2.67 -3.83 10.17
CA GLU A 444 1.47 -3.03 9.90
C GLU A 444 0.36 -3.30 10.92
N SER A 445 0.17 -4.58 11.28
CA SER A 445 -0.84 -5.00 12.25
C SER A 445 -0.50 -4.51 13.66
N PRO A 446 -1.37 -3.71 14.33
CA PRO A 446 -1.10 -3.18 15.67
C PRO A 446 -0.87 -4.28 16.71
N ARG A 447 -1.60 -5.39 16.62
CA ARG A 447 -1.50 -6.53 17.55
C ARG A 447 -0.16 -7.25 17.39
N GLU A 448 0.22 -7.57 16.16
CA GLU A 448 1.48 -8.28 15.87
C GLU A 448 2.69 -7.39 16.19
N ARG A 449 2.58 -6.08 15.93
CA ARG A 449 3.61 -5.11 16.30
C ARG A 449 3.84 -5.07 17.80
N LEU A 450 2.78 -5.12 18.61
CA LEU A 450 2.91 -5.14 20.06
C LEU A 450 3.62 -6.42 20.54
N ILE A 451 3.27 -7.57 19.98
CA ILE A 451 3.93 -8.85 20.26
C ILE A 451 5.42 -8.76 19.91
N ALA A 452 5.77 -8.20 18.75
CA ALA A 452 7.16 -8.01 18.33
C ALA A 452 7.94 -7.07 19.28
N ILE A 453 7.35 -5.96 19.72
CA ILE A 453 7.98 -5.04 20.68
C ILE A 453 8.26 -5.76 22.00
N LEU A 454 7.28 -6.50 22.54
CA LEU A 454 7.44 -7.22 23.80
C LEU A 454 8.50 -8.32 23.69
N THR A 455 8.43 -9.13 22.64
CA THR A 455 9.36 -10.26 22.43
C THR A 455 10.80 -9.81 22.14
N ASN A 456 11.00 -8.68 21.46
CA ASN A 456 12.34 -8.12 21.24
C ASN A 456 13.09 -7.78 22.54
N ASN A 457 12.38 -7.43 23.62
CA ASN A 457 13.04 -7.17 24.90
C ASN A 457 13.61 -8.44 25.56
N PHE A 458 13.18 -9.63 25.10
CA PHE A 458 13.68 -10.91 25.58
C PHE A 458 14.73 -11.52 24.66
N VAL A 459 15.14 -10.80 23.60
CA VAL A 459 16.27 -11.20 22.77
C VAL A 459 17.56 -10.86 23.56
N PRO A 460 18.43 -11.85 23.80
CA PRO A 460 19.60 -11.72 24.65
C PRO A 460 20.73 -10.89 24.03
#